data_AF-T0MCH2-F1
#
_entry.id   AF-T0MCH2-F1
#
_cell.length_a   1.000
_cell.length_b   1.000
_cell.length_c   1.000
_cell.angle_alpha   90.00
_cell.angle_beta   90.00
_cell.angle_gamma   90.00
#
_symmetry.space_group_name_H-M   'P 1'
#
loop_
_entity.id
_entity.type
_entity.pdbx_description
1 polymer ?
#
loop_
_entity_poly.entity_id
_entity_poly.type
_entity_poly.pdbx_seq_one_letter_code
_entity_poly.pdbx_strand_id
1 'polypeptide(L)'
;MEGGEDGLPTVDLESVWTDPDRAAEFVKQTGVHFLAPSFGNVHGPYPPGGAEKHWQLDRLEKIYEALGEATPLVLHGTHPLSDEMVKVGMAKGMVKVNQNRNVRNGYHKYLEENCSKVELTTLQVQGVEEYSKGVERLMVEVLGSSGRA
;
A
#
# COMPACT_ATOMS: atom_id res chain seq x y z
N MET A 1 -9.37 7.50 7.00
CA MET A 1 -8.15 6.67 7.09
C MET A 1 -8.19 6.05 8.46
N GLU A 2 -8.14 4.72 8.54
CA GLU A 2 -8.11 3.99 9.81
C GLU A 2 -6.75 3.37 10.05
N GLY A 3 -6.40 3.27 11.33
CA GLY A 3 -5.18 2.64 11.80
C GLY A 3 -4.00 3.61 11.89
N GLY A 4 -2.82 3.06 12.10
CA GLY A 4 -1.58 3.79 12.30
C GLY A 4 -0.42 2.96 11.78
N GLU A 5 0.58 3.65 11.24
CA GLU A 5 1.84 3.03 10.85
C GLU A 5 2.98 3.92 11.32
N ASP A 6 4.18 3.35 11.41
CA ASP A 6 5.40 4.11 11.70
C ASP A 6 5.52 5.32 10.75
N GLY A 7 5.51 6.53 11.33
CA GLY A 7 5.47 7.81 10.62
C GLY A 7 4.09 8.46 10.46
N LEU A 8 2.98 7.80 10.85
CA LEU A 8 1.60 8.33 10.77
C LEU A 8 0.87 8.20 12.13
N PRO A 9 0.06 9.20 12.53
CA PRO A 9 -0.74 9.11 13.75
C PRO A 9 -1.79 7.99 13.63
N THR A 10 -2.11 7.35 14.75
CA THR A 10 -3.26 6.43 14.81
C THR A 10 -4.53 7.25 14.84
N VAL A 11 -5.42 7.02 13.87
CA VAL A 11 -6.71 7.68 13.81
C VAL A 11 -7.82 6.64 13.91
N ASP A 12 -8.64 6.76 14.95
CA ASP A 12 -9.86 5.97 15.17
C ASP A 12 -11.05 6.82 14.71
N LEU A 13 -11.20 6.91 13.40
CA LEU A 13 -12.42 7.44 12.80
C LEU A 13 -13.38 6.27 12.63
N GLU A 14 -14.64 6.42 13.00
CA GLU A 14 -15.68 5.49 12.53
C GLU A 14 -15.51 5.30 11.02
N SER A 15 -15.40 4.05 10.61
CA SER A 15 -15.24 3.57 9.25
C SER A 15 -15.97 4.39 8.17
N VAL A 16 -15.32 5.43 7.64
CA VAL A 16 -15.85 6.20 6.51
C VAL A 16 -15.34 5.62 5.21
N TRP A 17 -16.18 4.84 4.57
CA TRP A 17 -15.91 4.31 3.23
C TRP A 17 -16.10 5.40 2.19
N THR A 18 -15.24 5.40 1.18
CA THR A 18 -15.37 6.29 0.04
C THR A 18 -16.67 5.98 -0.69
N ASP A 19 -17.50 7.00 -0.81
CA ASP A 19 -18.70 6.97 -1.63
C ASP A 19 -18.33 7.32 -3.09
N PRO A 20 -18.76 6.53 -4.10
CA PRO A 20 -18.42 6.78 -5.50
C PRO A 20 -18.82 8.16 -6.01
N ASP A 21 -20.02 8.64 -5.66
CA ASP A 21 -20.53 9.93 -6.14
C ASP A 21 -19.75 11.07 -5.49
N ARG A 22 -19.45 10.96 -4.19
CA ARG A 22 -18.59 11.94 -3.50
C ARG A 22 -17.16 11.92 -4.02
N ALA A 23 -16.64 10.77 -4.44
CA ALA A 23 -15.32 10.66 -5.06
C ALA A 23 -15.27 11.40 -6.39
N ALA A 24 -16.26 11.18 -7.27
CA ALA A 24 -16.35 11.87 -8.55
C ALA A 24 -16.48 13.39 -8.38
N GLU A 25 -17.31 13.84 -7.43
CA GLU A 25 -17.44 15.27 -7.14
C GLU A 25 -16.15 15.86 -6.57
N PHE A 26 -15.48 15.15 -5.65
CA PHE A 26 -14.19 15.57 -5.10
C PHE A 26 -13.14 15.76 -6.20
N VAL A 27 -13.00 14.79 -7.11
CA VAL A 27 -12.05 14.86 -8.23
C VAL A 27 -12.38 16.03 -9.15
N LYS A 28 -13.66 16.20 -9.51
CA LYS A 28 -14.11 17.30 -10.36
C LYS A 28 -13.85 18.68 -9.75
N GLN A 29 -14.10 18.84 -8.44
CA GLN A 29 -13.93 20.12 -7.76
C GLN A 29 -12.45 20.47 -7.53
N THR A 30 -11.63 19.47 -7.23
CA THR A 30 -10.24 19.69 -6.81
C THR A 30 -9.24 19.59 -7.95
N GLY A 31 -9.56 18.87 -9.03
CA GLY A 31 -8.63 18.59 -10.13
C GLY A 31 -7.47 17.68 -9.72
N VAL A 32 -7.62 16.85 -8.68
CA VAL A 32 -6.57 15.89 -8.30
C VAL A 32 -6.31 14.89 -9.42
N HIS A 33 -5.04 14.53 -9.61
CA HIS A 33 -4.62 13.59 -10.66
C HIS A 33 -4.75 12.11 -10.25
N PHE A 34 -4.84 11.84 -8.95
CA PHE A 34 -4.96 10.49 -8.39
C PHE A 34 -5.92 10.52 -7.20
N LEU A 35 -6.62 9.41 -6.97
CA LEU A 35 -7.45 9.23 -5.77
C LEU A 35 -7.01 8.00 -4.97
N ALA A 36 -6.87 8.16 -3.66
CA ALA A 36 -6.65 7.06 -2.71
C ALA A 36 -7.98 6.75 -1.97
N PRO A 37 -8.81 5.82 -2.46
CA PRO A 37 -10.09 5.52 -1.83
C PRO A 37 -9.92 4.69 -0.55
N SER A 38 -10.89 4.82 0.36
CA SER A 38 -11.10 3.89 1.47
C SER A 38 -12.21 2.91 1.14
N PHE A 39 -11.90 1.62 1.12
CA PHE A 39 -12.82 0.54 0.78
C PHE A 39 -12.66 -0.67 1.72
N GLY A 40 -12.20 -0.42 2.95
CA GLY A 40 -11.84 -1.45 3.93
C GLY A 40 -10.35 -1.74 4.04
N ASN A 41 -9.51 -1.01 3.29
CA ASN A 41 -8.06 -0.97 3.49
C ASN A 41 -7.68 -0.09 4.69
N VAL A 42 -6.74 -0.56 5.50
CA VAL A 42 -6.30 0.10 6.76
C VAL A 42 -4.78 0.19 6.83
N HIS A 43 -4.26 1.21 7.52
CA HIS A 43 -2.83 1.29 7.81
C HIS A 43 -2.50 0.48 9.07
N GLY A 44 -1.55 -0.44 8.96
CA GLY A 44 -1.21 -1.35 10.04
C GLY A 44 -2.10 -2.62 10.04
N PRO A 45 -2.07 -3.40 11.13
CA PRO A 45 -2.65 -4.74 11.14
C PRO A 45 -4.14 -4.73 10.81
N TYR A 46 -4.53 -5.56 9.83
CA TYR A 46 -5.93 -5.81 9.52
C TYR A 46 -6.64 -6.49 10.70
N PRO A 47 -7.95 -6.24 10.90
CA PRO A 47 -8.73 -6.96 11.89
C PRO A 47 -8.80 -8.47 11.56
N PRO A 48 -9.28 -9.32 12.49
CA PRO A 48 -9.38 -10.76 12.28
C PRO A 48 -10.06 -11.12 10.95
N GLY A 49 -9.40 -11.97 10.17
CA GLY A 49 -9.83 -12.37 8.82
C GLY A 49 -9.08 -11.69 7.67
N GLY A 50 -8.16 -10.76 7.94
CA GLY A 50 -7.27 -10.20 6.93
C GLY A 50 -7.97 -9.29 5.91
N ALA A 51 -7.20 -8.74 4.98
CA ALA A 51 -7.72 -7.86 3.93
C ALA A 51 -8.83 -8.52 3.09
N GLU A 52 -8.71 -9.83 2.87
CA GLU A 52 -9.65 -10.67 2.12
C GLU A 52 -11.09 -10.57 2.64
N LYS A 53 -11.26 -10.42 3.97
CA LYS A 53 -12.57 -10.32 4.61
C LYS A 53 -13.12 -8.90 4.64
N HIS A 54 -12.24 -7.89 4.66
CA HIS A 54 -12.62 -6.50 4.92
C HIS A 54 -12.70 -5.64 3.66
N TRP A 55 -11.99 -5.99 2.59
CA TRP A 55 -12.02 -5.25 1.33
C TRP A 55 -13.38 -5.35 0.63
N GLN A 56 -14.02 -4.21 0.43
CA GLN A 56 -15.24 -4.06 -0.35
C GLN A 56 -14.90 -3.88 -1.83
N LEU A 57 -14.58 -4.99 -2.51
CA LEU A 57 -14.18 -4.97 -3.92
C LEU A 57 -15.28 -4.40 -4.84
N ASP A 58 -16.55 -4.67 -4.56
CA ASP A 58 -17.68 -4.11 -5.33
C ASP A 58 -17.75 -2.58 -5.21
N ARG A 59 -17.38 -2.03 -4.05
CA ARG A 59 -17.30 -0.58 -3.85
C ARG A 59 -16.12 0.00 -4.63
N LEU A 60 -14.97 -0.66 -4.58
CA LEU A 60 -13.79 -0.23 -5.34
C LEU A 60 -14.09 -0.17 -6.84
N GLU A 61 -14.80 -1.17 -7.38
CA GLU A 61 -15.24 -1.21 -8.77
C GLU A 61 -16.17 -0.04 -9.11
N LYS A 62 -17.17 0.25 -8.28
CA LYS A 62 -18.04 1.42 -8.46
C LYS A 62 -17.29 2.75 -8.40
N ILE A 63 -16.29 2.86 -7.53
CA ILE A 63 -15.43 4.06 -7.48
C ILE A 63 -14.65 4.19 -8.78
N TYR A 64 -14.05 3.10 -9.27
CA TYR A 64 -13.31 3.10 -10.54
C TYR A 64 -14.22 3.50 -11.72
N GLU A 65 -15.43 2.94 -11.80
CA GLU A 65 -16.43 3.29 -12.82
C GLU A 65 -16.83 4.78 -12.77
N ALA A 66 -17.00 5.34 -11.57
CA ALA A 66 -17.37 6.73 -11.39
C ALA A 66 -16.27 7.72 -11.80
N LEU A 67 -15.00 7.35 -11.64
CA LEU A 67 -13.86 8.21 -11.97
C LEU A 67 -13.34 8.01 -13.40
N GLY A 68 -13.47 6.78 -13.92
CA GLY A 68 -12.90 6.36 -15.18
C GLY A 68 -11.36 6.36 -15.20
N GLU A 69 -10.79 6.14 -16.38
CA GLU A 69 -9.34 6.04 -16.59
C GLU A 69 -8.59 7.37 -16.36
N ALA A 70 -9.31 8.50 -16.39
CA ALA A 70 -8.72 9.82 -16.25
C ALA A 70 -8.15 10.10 -14.85
N THR A 71 -8.63 9.39 -13.82
CA THR A 71 -8.14 9.53 -12.44
C THR A 71 -7.75 8.17 -11.87
N PRO A 72 -6.47 7.78 -11.98
CA PRO A 72 -6.03 6.48 -11.53
C PRO A 72 -6.09 6.33 -10.00
N LEU A 73 -6.31 5.09 -9.54
CA LEU A 73 -6.47 4.80 -8.11
C LEU A 73 -5.13 4.43 -7.44
N VAL A 74 -5.03 4.81 -6.16
CA VAL A 74 -3.87 4.57 -5.30
C VAL A 74 -4.23 3.61 -4.18
N LEU A 75 -3.46 2.52 -4.04
CA LEU A 75 -3.61 1.55 -2.95
C LEU A 75 -2.79 1.98 -1.73
N HIS A 76 -3.48 2.28 -0.64
CA HIS A 76 -2.93 2.49 0.71
C HIS A 76 -3.20 1.27 1.60
N GLY A 77 -2.54 1.19 2.76
CA GLY A 77 -2.84 0.17 3.75
C GLY A 77 -2.36 -1.23 3.34
N THR A 78 -1.13 -1.30 2.83
CA THR A 78 -0.57 -2.53 2.27
C THR A 78 0.08 -3.44 3.30
N HIS A 79 0.08 -3.10 4.60
CA HIS A 79 0.73 -3.93 5.61
C HIS A 79 -0.22 -4.35 6.73
N PRO A 80 -0.41 -5.65 7.02
CA PRO A 80 0.03 -6.81 6.23
C PRO A 80 -0.94 -7.07 5.07
N LEU A 81 -0.42 -7.14 3.86
CA LEU A 81 -1.17 -7.51 2.66
C LEU A 81 -0.35 -8.54 1.89
N SER A 82 -1.00 -9.62 1.44
CA SER A 82 -0.39 -10.61 0.57
C SER A 82 -0.14 -10.06 -0.83
N ASP A 83 0.79 -10.66 -1.57
CA ASP A 83 1.06 -10.24 -2.95
C ASP A 83 -0.15 -10.48 -3.85
N GLU A 84 -0.90 -11.55 -3.57
CA GLU A 84 -2.16 -11.88 -4.20
C GLU A 84 -3.18 -10.77 -4.01
N MET A 85 -3.32 -10.25 -2.79
CA MET A 85 -4.24 -9.13 -2.53
C MET A 85 -3.79 -7.82 -3.17
N VAL A 86 -2.47 -7.57 -3.27
CA VAL A 86 -1.95 -6.45 -4.08
C VAL A 86 -2.38 -6.62 -5.55
N LYS A 87 -2.22 -7.81 -6.12
CA LYS A 87 -2.63 -8.12 -7.50
C LYS A 87 -4.14 -7.99 -7.71
N VAL A 88 -4.95 -8.38 -6.73
CA VAL A 88 -6.41 -8.17 -6.74
C VAL A 88 -6.74 -6.68 -6.81
N GLY A 89 -6.07 -5.85 -6.01
CA GLY A 89 -6.24 -4.38 -6.07
C GLY A 89 -5.85 -3.81 -7.44
N MET A 90 -4.72 -4.26 -8.00
CA MET A 90 -4.28 -3.83 -9.34
C MET A 90 -5.27 -4.21 -10.43
N ALA A 91 -5.85 -5.41 -10.37
CA ALA A 91 -6.89 -5.85 -11.31
C ALA A 91 -8.18 -5.01 -11.24
N LYS A 92 -8.37 -4.25 -10.15
CA LYS A 92 -9.49 -3.32 -9.95
C LYS A 92 -9.12 -1.85 -10.19
N GLY A 93 -8.02 -1.58 -10.90
CA GLY A 93 -7.67 -0.24 -11.37
C GLY A 93 -6.67 0.51 -10.49
N MET A 94 -6.08 -0.13 -9.47
CA MET A 94 -4.99 0.46 -8.69
C MET A 94 -3.70 0.47 -9.50
N VAL A 95 -3.16 1.66 -9.78
CA VAL A 95 -1.91 1.81 -10.57
C VAL A 95 -0.73 2.28 -9.73
N LYS A 96 -0.99 2.83 -8.55
CA LYS A 96 0.04 3.27 -7.60
C LYS A 96 -0.16 2.53 -6.28
N VAL A 97 0.85 1.76 -5.87
CA VAL A 97 0.79 0.97 -4.63
C VAL A 97 1.76 1.56 -3.63
N ASN A 98 1.26 2.09 -2.51
CA ASN A 98 2.11 2.59 -1.43
C ASN A 98 2.69 1.43 -0.65
N GLN A 99 3.97 1.51 -0.32
CA GLN A 99 4.69 0.50 0.45
C GLN A 99 5.35 1.15 1.64
N ASN A 100 5.33 0.42 2.75
CA ASN A 100 6.01 0.84 3.96
C ASN A 100 6.70 -0.38 4.60
N ARG A 101 6.05 -1.06 5.56
CA ARG A 101 6.70 -2.13 6.32
C ARG A 101 7.01 -3.40 5.51
N ASN A 102 6.20 -3.76 4.50
CA ASN A 102 6.41 -5.00 3.74
C ASN A 102 7.79 -5.11 3.08
N VAL A 103 8.29 -4.02 2.51
CA VAL A 103 9.61 -3.97 1.87
C VAL A 103 10.75 -3.83 2.88
N ARG A 104 10.46 -3.44 4.13
CA ARG A 104 11.45 -3.26 5.22
C ARG A 104 11.71 -4.53 6.03
N ASN A 105 10.93 -5.60 5.85
CA ASN A 105 11.07 -6.82 6.67
C ASN A 105 12.49 -7.43 6.60
N GLY A 106 13.09 -7.51 5.41
CA GLY A 106 14.46 -8.00 5.24
C GLY A 106 15.49 -7.09 5.92
N TYR A 107 15.32 -5.77 5.78
CA TYR A 107 16.15 -4.78 6.46
C TYR A 107 16.11 -4.92 7.99
N HIS A 108 14.91 -5.01 8.57
CA HIS A 108 14.75 -5.13 10.02
C HIS A 108 15.39 -6.42 10.55
N LYS A 109 15.15 -7.55 9.87
CA LYS A 109 15.76 -8.83 10.23
C LYS A 109 17.30 -8.75 10.20
N TYR A 110 17.85 -8.14 9.15
CA TYR A 110 19.30 -7.95 9.04
C TYR A 110 19.86 -7.09 10.18
N LEU A 111 19.17 -6.00 10.56
CA LEU A 111 19.58 -5.19 11.70
C LEU A 111 19.55 -5.96 13.02
N GLU A 112 18.47 -6.69 13.29
CA GLU A 112 18.32 -7.51 14.51
C GLU A 112 19.43 -8.55 14.63
N GLU A 113 19.81 -9.18 13.51
CA GLU A 113 20.83 -10.22 13.48
C GLU A 113 22.26 -9.69 13.55
N ASN A 114 22.53 -8.43 13.15
CA ASN A 114 23.90 -7.95 12.89
C ASN A 114 24.32 -6.67 13.63
N CYS A 115 23.42 -5.93 14.28
CA CYS A 115 23.71 -4.60 14.85
C CYS A 115 24.87 -4.53 15.85
N SER A 116 25.21 -5.65 16.49
CA SER A 116 26.33 -5.76 17.45
C SER A 116 27.52 -6.57 16.92
N LYS A 117 27.47 -7.01 15.67
CA LYS A 117 28.42 -7.98 15.09
C LYS A 117 29.29 -7.40 13.97
N VAL A 118 28.87 -6.30 13.36
CA VAL A 118 29.58 -5.67 12.25
C VAL A 118 29.77 -4.18 12.52
N GLU A 119 30.74 -3.57 11.85
CA GLU A 119 30.97 -2.13 11.90
C GLU A 119 29.74 -1.35 11.40
N LEU A 120 29.54 -0.13 11.93
CA LEU A 120 28.38 0.71 11.61
C LEU A 120 28.19 0.92 10.10
N THR A 121 29.28 1.17 9.38
CA THR A 121 29.24 1.39 7.92
C THR A 121 28.83 0.13 7.17
N THR A 122 29.31 -1.04 7.59
CA THR A 122 28.89 -2.34 7.03
C THR A 122 27.41 -2.61 7.32
N LEU A 123 26.96 -2.34 8.54
CA LEU A 123 25.54 -2.48 8.91
C LEU A 123 24.65 -1.61 8.01
N GLN A 124 25.04 -0.37 7.76
CA GLN A 124 24.27 0.54 6.93
C GLN A 124 24.23 0.09 5.46
N VAL A 125 25.38 -0.23 4.87
CA VAL A 125 25.46 -0.61 3.45
C VAL A 125 24.68 -1.90 3.18
N GLN A 126 24.97 -2.97 3.92
CA GLN A 126 24.31 -4.25 3.72
C GLN A 126 22.81 -4.19 4.09
N GLY A 127 22.43 -3.36 5.06
CA GLY A 127 21.03 -3.09 5.34
C GLY A 127 20.32 -2.47 4.13
N VAL A 128 20.91 -1.46 3.49
CA VAL A 128 20.35 -0.88 2.27
C VAL A 128 20.25 -1.92 1.15
N GLU A 129 21.21 -2.84 1.02
CA GLU A 129 21.13 -3.96 0.07
C GLU A 129 19.92 -4.87 0.35
N GLU A 130 19.69 -5.26 1.61
CA GLU A 130 18.52 -6.07 1.99
C GLU A 130 17.19 -5.34 1.74
N TYR A 131 17.15 -4.04 1.99
CA TYR A 131 15.99 -3.22 1.65
C TYR A 131 15.75 -3.18 0.13
N SER A 132 16.83 -3.02 -0.64
CA SER A 132 16.79 -2.94 -2.10
C SER A 132 16.29 -4.24 -2.71
N LYS A 133 16.72 -5.40 -2.18
CA LYS A 133 16.19 -6.73 -2.57
C LYS A 133 14.67 -6.82 -2.37
N GLY A 134 14.17 -6.32 -1.23
CA GLY A 134 12.73 -6.28 -0.95
C GLY A 134 11.94 -5.45 -1.96
N VAL A 135 12.48 -4.29 -2.35
CA VAL A 135 11.86 -3.42 -3.37
C VAL A 135 11.93 -4.06 -4.76
N GLU A 136 13.09 -4.58 -5.16
CA GLU A 136 13.28 -5.26 -6.45
C GLU A 136 12.31 -6.44 -6.61
N ARG A 137 12.24 -7.30 -5.60
CA ARG A 137 11.32 -8.44 -5.54
C ARG A 137 9.87 -8.00 -5.74
N LEU A 138 9.45 -6.93 -5.07
CA LEU A 138 8.11 -6.37 -5.23
C LEU A 138 7.89 -5.86 -6.67
N MET A 139 8.85 -5.13 -7.25
CA MET A 139 8.74 -4.58 -8.60
C MET A 139 8.67 -5.67 -9.68
N VAL A 140 9.43 -6.77 -9.50
CA VAL A 140 9.51 -7.87 -10.46
C VAL A 140 8.33 -8.84 -10.31
N GLU A 141 8.08 -9.35 -9.10
CA GLU A 141 7.17 -10.48 -8.89
C GLU A 141 5.71 -10.06 -8.66
N VAL A 142 5.48 -8.83 -8.18
CA VAL A 142 4.17 -8.38 -7.72
C VAL A 142 3.61 -7.30 -8.63
N LEU A 143 4.33 -6.18 -8.77
CA LEU A 143 3.88 -5.02 -9.53
C LEU A 143 4.09 -5.17 -11.04
N GLY A 144 5.03 -6.03 -11.46
CA GLY A 144 5.38 -6.20 -12.88
C GLY A 144 5.91 -4.91 -13.54
N SER A 145 6.46 -3.99 -12.73
CA SER A 145 6.92 -2.67 -13.16
C SER A 145 8.39 -2.64 -13.60
N SER A 146 9.15 -3.70 -13.31
CA SER A 146 10.55 -3.81 -13.74
C SER A 146 10.67 -3.76 -15.26
N GLY A 147 11.65 -3.02 -15.77
CA GLY A 147 11.90 -2.86 -17.22
C GLY A 147 10.94 -1.93 -17.97
N ARG A 148 10.12 -1.13 -17.26
CA ARG A 148 9.15 -0.19 -17.86
C ARG A 148 9.50 1.29 -17.68
N ALA A 149 10.78 1.58 -17.48
CA ALA A 149 11.30 2.94 -17.29
C ALA A 149 11.40 3.72 -18.62
#